data_AF-A0A7M3MRX6-F1
#
_entry.id   AF-A0A7M3MRX6-F1
#
_cell.length_a   1.000
_cell.length_b   1.000
_cell.length_c   1.000
_cell.angle_alpha   90.00
_cell.angle_beta   90.00
_cell.angle_gamma   90.00
#
_symmetry.space_group_name_H-M   'P 1'
#
loop_
_entity.id
_entity.type
_entity.pdbx_description
1 polymer ?
#
loop_
_entity_poly.entity_id
_entity_poly.type
_entity_poly.pdbx_seq_one_letter_code
_entity_poly.pdbx_strand_id
1 'polypeptide(L)'
;MDLRREPLSEVQLRVLGVLVEKQLATPDSYPLTEKALLAGCNQSTNRDPVVSYDTTVLRPALIRLRERALTRRVLRAGERAEKHAHRLDEQLQLSSTAPLAVLSVLLLRGAQTPGELRARTQRLHPIADAAALEAALAELSDRGLAEQLPRRPGEKQARWRHLLGASEPGAAPTPSDGVARTGPSPLPRGRDGGDEPGNGAGPSEPATPSTASEGDASVTELAAAVRALTRRVAALERELGIPDPSSSSDDLA
;
A
#
# COMPACT_ATOMS: atom_id res chain seq x y z
N MET A 1 14.13 6.29 18.63
CA MET A 1 12.91 6.90 18.07
C MET A 1 11.84 5.83 18.11
N ASP A 2 10.67 6.11 18.70
CA ASP A 2 9.63 5.09 18.84
C ASP A 2 8.83 5.00 17.54
N LEU A 3 9.11 3.97 16.75
CA LEU A 3 8.39 3.64 15.51
C LEU A 3 6.88 3.51 15.69
N ARG A 4 6.42 3.34 16.94
CA ARG A 4 5.03 3.07 17.31
C ARG A 4 4.25 4.28 17.80
N ARG A 5 4.91 5.43 18.03
CA ARG A 5 4.20 6.64 18.49
C ARG A 5 3.20 7.17 17.49
N GLU A 6 3.44 6.93 16.20
CA GLU A 6 2.54 7.32 15.12
C GLU A 6 2.46 6.20 14.09
N PRO A 7 1.25 5.69 13.78
CA PRO A 7 1.07 4.67 12.76
C PRO A 7 1.54 5.15 11.40
N LEU A 8 2.18 4.28 10.62
CA LEU A 8 2.54 4.55 9.24
C LEU A 8 1.32 4.39 8.33
N SER A 9 1.22 5.21 7.29
CA SER A 9 0.22 5.03 6.24
C SER A 9 0.56 3.84 5.34
N GLU A 10 -0.43 3.31 4.63
CA GLU A 10 -0.26 2.20 3.67
C GLU A 10 0.81 2.50 2.61
N VAL A 11 0.92 3.75 2.16
CA VAL A 11 1.94 4.18 1.21
C VAL A 11 3.33 4.12 1.84
N GLN A 12 3.47 4.58 3.08
CA GLN A 12 4.74 4.55 3.81
C GLN A 12 5.20 3.11 4.09
N LEU A 13 4.28 2.24 4.52
CA LEU A 13 4.51 0.81 4.71
C LEU A 13 4.97 0.14 3.41
N ARG A 14 4.28 0.42 2.29
CA ARG A 14 4.66 -0.05 0.96
C ARG A 14 6.08 0.39 0.59
N VAL A 15 6.40 1.66 0.76
CA VAL A 15 7.74 2.21 0.44
C VAL A 15 8.83 1.52 1.25
N LEU A 16 8.64 1.36 2.57
CA LEU A 16 9.60 0.67 3.43
C LEU A 16 9.76 -0.80 3.03
N GLY A 17 8.65 -1.50 2.80
CA GLY A 17 8.66 -2.89 2.34
C GLY A 17 9.45 -3.05 1.05
N VAL A 18 9.25 -2.18 0.06
CA VAL A 18 9.97 -2.21 -1.22
C VAL A 18 11.44 -1.92 -1.04
N LEU A 19 11.82 -0.93 -0.24
CA LEU A 19 13.23 -0.60 0.01
C LEU A 19 13.97 -1.78 0.63
N VAL A 20 13.39 -2.43 1.64
CA VAL A 20 13.97 -3.63 2.27
C VAL A 20 14.01 -4.79 1.27
N GLU A 21 12.91 -5.05 0.55
CA GLU A 21 12.86 -6.11 -0.46
C GLU A 21 13.99 -5.95 -1.48
N LYS A 22 14.20 -4.73 -2.00
CA LYS A 22 15.22 -4.48 -3.02
C LYS A 22 16.63 -4.45 -2.45
N GLN A 23 16.84 -4.03 -1.20
CA GLN A 23 18.14 -4.17 -0.53
C GLN A 23 18.56 -5.65 -0.47
N LEU A 24 17.62 -6.53 -0.08
CA LEU A 24 17.88 -7.95 0.11
C LEU A 24 17.95 -8.75 -1.21
N ALA A 25 16.97 -8.54 -2.10
CA ALA A 25 16.86 -9.33 -3.33
C ALA A 25 17.77 -8.84 -4.47
N THR A 26 18.06 -7.54 -4.50
CA THR A 26 18.76 -6.88 -5.62
C THR A 26 19.75 -5.82 -5.12
N PRO A 27 20.77 -6.21 -4.34
CA PRO A 27 21.70 -5.27 -3.70
C PRO A 27 22.43 -4.38 -4.71
N ASP A 28 22.73 -4.89 -5.91
CA ASP A 28 23.41 -4.14 -6.98
C ASP A 28 22.59 -2.95 -7.49
N SER A 29 21.26 -3.04 -7.40
CA SER A 29 20.33 -1.98 -7.80
C SER A 29 19.98 -1.04 -6.64
N TYR A 30 20.45 -1.31 -5.43
CA TYR A 30 20.17 -0.54 -4.23
C TYR A 30 21.32 0.44 -3.91
N PRO A 31 21.06 1.70 -3.49
CA PRO A 31 19.75 2.31 -3.20
C PRO A 31 18.94 2.70 -4.44
N LEU A 32 17.63 2.86 -4.26
CA LEU A 32 16.69 3.02 -5.39
C LEU A 32 16.50 4.47 -5.81
N THR A 33 16.44 4.75 -7.11
CA THR A 33 15.91 6.04 -7.61
C THR A 33 14.40 6.15 -7.35
N GLU A 34 13.85 7.35 -7.38
CA GLU A 34 12.38 7.57 -7.25
C GLU A 34 11.59 6.72 -8.25
N LYS A 35 12.05 6.65 -9.51
CA LYS A 35 11.43 5.83 -10.56
C LYS A 35 11.43 4.34 -10.23
N ALA A 36 12.58 3.81 -9.76
CA ALA A 36 12.69 2.39 -9.40
C ALA A 36 11.84 2.05 -8.18
N LEU A 37 11.77 2.96 -7.20
CA LEU A 37 10.92 2.81 -6.02
C LEU A 37 9.43 2.81 -6.38
N LEU A 38 8.99 3.76 -7.23
CA LEU A 38 7.60 3.81 -7.71
C LEU A 38 7.22 2.53 -8.45
N ALA A 39 8.07 2.08 -9.36
CA ALA A 39 7.88 0.81 -10.08
C ALA A 39 7.82 -0.38 -9.11
N GLY A 40 8.64 -0.40 -8.06
CA GLY A 40 8.62 -1.41 -7.01
C GLY A 40 7.33 -1.39 -6.17
N CYS A 41 6.75 -0.22 -5.92
CA CYS A 41 5.49 -0.08 -5.17
C CYS A 41 4.30 -0.65 -5.96
N ASN A 42 4.31 -0.47 -7.29
CA ASN A 42 3.21 -0.81 -8.20
C ASN A 42 3.37 -2.21 -8.87
N GLN A 43 4.27 -3.06 -8.38
CA GLN A 43 4.42 -4.41 -8.94
C GLN A 43 3.13 -5.23 -8.74
N SER A 44 2.72 -5.98 -9.76
CA SER A 44 1.57 -6.89 -9.67
C SER A 44 1.88 -8.17 -8.90
N THR A 45 3.17 -8.48 -8.72
CA THR A 45 3.64 -9.67 -8.00
C THR A 45 4.21 -9.28 -6.66
N ASN A 46 4.07 -10.18 -5.67
CA ASN A 46 4.54 -9.98 -4.30
C ASN A 46 3.97 -8.71 -3.63
N ARG A 47 2.83 -8.21 -4.10
CA ARG A 47 2.07 -7.13 -3.48
C ARG A 47 0.67 -7.60 -3.17
N ASP A 48 0.17 -7.24 -2.00
CA ASP A 48 -1.22 -7.38 -1.63
C ASP A 48 -1.57 -6.24 -0.67
N PRO A 49 -2.37 -5.24 -1.08
CA PRO A 49 -3.04 -5.12 -2.38
C PRO A 49 -2.09 -4.68 -3.52
N VAL A 50 -2.47 -4.97 -4.76
CA VAL A 50 -1.86 -4.33 -5.94
C VAL A 50 -2.36 -2.89 -6.03
N VAL A 51 -1.45 -1.94 -6.26
CA VAL A 51 -1.74 -0.50 -6.26
C VAL A 51 -1.18 0.16 -7.51
N SER A 52 -1.62 1.39 -7.79
CA SER A 52 -1.09 2.24 -8.85
C SER A 52 -0.81 3.63 -8.29
N TYR A 53 0.28 3.77 -7.53
CA TYR A 53 0.73 5.07 -7.04
C TYR A 53 1.40 5.89 -8.15
N ASP A 54 1.41 7.19 -7.97
CA ASP A 54 2.21 8.13 -8.75
C ASP A 54 3.20 8.90 -7.85
N THR A 55 3.92 9.85 -8.43
CA THR A 55 4.90 10.67 -7.69
C THR A 55 4.24 11.63 -6.70
N THR A 56 2.99 12.03 -6.92
CA THR A 56 2.23 12.91 -6.01
C THR A 56 1.89 12.19 -4.70
N VAL A 57 1.72 10.87 -4.75
CA VAL A 57 1.51 10.02 -3.56
C VAL A 57 2.84 9.58 -2.95
N LEU A 58 3.83 9.22 -3.77
CA LEU A 58 5.12 8.70 -3.30
C LEU A 58 5.97 9.75 -2.57
N ARG A 59 6.06 10.97 -3.10
CA ARG A 59 6.97 12.01 -2.55
C ARG A 59 6.58 12.44 -1.13
N PRO A 60 5.31 12.74 -0.82
CA PRO A 60 4.91 13.04 0.57
C PRO A 60 5.25 11.89 1.53
N ALA A 61 5.02 10.64 1.12
CA ALA A 61 5.35 9.48 1.95
C ALA A 61 6.87 9.41 2.24
N LEU A 62 7.72 9.63 1.23
CA LEU A 62 9.17 9.68 1.40
C LEU A 62 9.64 10.82 2.31
N ILE A 63 9.02 12.00 2.20
CA ILE A 63 9.33 13.14 3.07
C ILE A 63 9.02 12.78 4.53
N ARG A 64 7.82 12.27 4.82
CA ARG A 64 7.42 11.84 6.16
C ARG A 64 8.31 10.73 6.72
N LEU A 65 8.69 9.76 5.90
CA LEU A 65 9.62 8.69 6.30
C LEU A 65 11.02 9.23 6.65
N ARG A 66 11.49 10.26 5.94
CA ARG A 66 12.76 10.96 6.21
C ARG A 66 12.72 11.78 7.49
N GLU A 67 11.63 12.53 7.70
CA GLU A 67 11.37 13.27 8.95
C GLU A 67 11.41 12.32 10.14
N ARG A 68 10.90 11.10 9.95
CA ARG A 68 10.94 10.02 10.93
C ARG A 68 12.23 9.20 10.94
N ALA A 69 13.28 9.64 10.24
CA ALA A 69 14.57 8.95 10.17
C ALA A 69 14.50 7.46 9.73
N LEU A 70 13.43 7.05 9.03
CA LEU A 70 13.22 5.68 8.55
C LEU A 70 13.78 5.45 7.15
N THR A 71 13.97 6.53 6.40
CA THR A 71 14.67 6.54 5.13
C THR A 71 15.72 7.64 5.09
N ARG A 72 16.67 7.50 4.18
CA ARG A 72 17.70 8.52 3.87
C ARG A 72 17.87 8.69 2.38
N ARG A 73 18.39 9.86 2.02
CA ARG A 73 18.87 10.15 0.68
C ARG A 73 20.30 9.66 0.55
N VAL A 74 20.63 9.13 -0.61
CA VAL A 74 21.98 8.73 -0.99
C VAL A 74 22.27 9.37 -2.33
N LEU A 75 23.31 10.18 -2.38
CA LEU A 75 23.87 10.75 -3.60
C LEU A 75 25.36 10.43 -3.59
N ARG A 76 25.79 9.46 -4.40
CA ARG A 76 27.21 9.12 -4.49
C ARG A 76 27.92 10.12 -5.40
N ALA A 77 29.21 10.34 -5.17
CA ALA A 77 30.01 11.22 -6.02
C ALA A 77 29.93 10.77 -7.49
N GLY A 78 29.63 11.71 -8.39
CA GLY A 78 29.44 11.44 -9.82
C GLY A 78 28.05 10.94 -10.22
N GLU A 79 27.16 10.62 -9.27
CA GLU A 79 25.76 10.33 -9.58
C GLU A 79 24.97 11.64 -9.73
N ARG A 80 24.11 11.70 -10.76
CA ARG A 80 23.23 12.85 -11.01
C ARG A 80 21.87 12.73 -10.33
N ALA A 81 21.47 11.51 -9.98
CA ALA A 81 20.15 11.23 -9.44
C ALA A 81 20.26 10.84 -7.97
N GLU A 82 19.45 11.50 -7.13
CA GLU A 82 19.27 11.12 -5.74
C GLU A 82 18.58 9.74 -5.65
N LYS A 83 19.07 8.92 -4.72
CA LYS A 83 18.53 7.60 -4.40
C LYS A 83 18.02 7.56 -2.97
N HIS A 84 17.17 6.59 -2.68
CA HIS A 84 16.52 6.38 -1.39
C HIS A 84 16.94 5.04 -0.80
N ALA A 85 17.30 5.08 0.48
CA ALA A 85 17.62 3.90 1.29
C ALA A 85 16.74 3.88 2.54
N HIS A 86 16.34 2.69 3.01
CA HIS A 86 15.78 2.57 4.36
C HIS A 86 16.89 2.65 5.41
N ARG A 87 16.47 2.91 6.65
CA ARG A 87 17.30 2.90 7.86
C ARG A 87 16.80 1.90 8.89
N LEU A 88 15.91 0.98 8.50
CA LEU A 88 15.32 0.01 9.42
C LEU A 88 16.38 -0.86 10.14
N ASP A 89 17.51 -1.16 9.51
CA ASP A 89 18.61 -1.91 10.13
C ASP A 89 19.15 -1.16 11.36
N GLU A 90 19.36 0.14 11.21
CA GLU A 90 19.86 1.04 12.26
C GLU A 90 18.79 1.33 13.32
N GLN A 91 17.53 1.48 12.91
CA GLN A 91 16.42 1.87 13.79
C GLN A 91 15.86 0.71 14.60
N LEU A 92 15.82 -0.50 14.03
CA LEU A 92 15.23 -1.67 14.67
C LEU A 92 16.24 -2.51 15.44
N GLN A 93 17.53 -2.48 15.04
CA GLN A 93 18.61 -3.24 15.68
C GLN A 93 18.23 -4.72 15.85
N LEU A 94 17.69 -5.32 14.79
CA LEU A 94 17.28 -6.74 14.78
C LEU A 94 18.51 -7.64 14.87
N SER A 95 18.36 -8.80 15.50
CA SER A 95 19.45 -9.75 15.74
C SER A 95 20.12 -10.27 14.46
N SER A 96 19.35 -10.33 13.37
CA SER A 96 19.78 -10.86 12.08
C SER A 96 18.91 -10.31 10.94
N THR A 97 19.25 -10.70 9.70
CA THR A 97 18.48 -10.35 8.50
C THR A 97 17.13 -11.07 8.43
N ALA A 98 16.96 -12.22 9.10
CA ALA A 98 15.73 -13.01 9.03
C ALA A 98 14.47 -12.26 9.50
N PRO A 99 14.44 -11.65 10.71
CA PRO A 99 13.34 -10.79 11.14
C PRO A 99 13.03 -9.65 10.15
N LEU A 100 14.05 -9.02 9.57
CA LEU A 100 13.88 -7.93 8.60
C LEU A 100 13.20 -8.42 7.31
N ALA A 101 13.63 -9.58 6.80
CA ALA A 101 13.04 -10.19 5.61
C ALA A 101 11.57 -10.58 5.85
N VAL A 102 11.26 -11.16 7.01
CA VAL A 102 9.88 -11.48 7.42
C VAL A 102 9.04 -10.21 7.51
N LEU A 103 9.56 -9.16 8.15
CA LEU A 103 8.86 -7.87 8.28
C LEU A 103 8.57 -7.26 6.90
N SER A 104 9.54 -7.26 5.97
CA SER A 104 9.33 -6.79 4.59
C SER A 104 8.17 -7.52 3.90
N VAL A 105 8.11 -8.84 4.03
CA VAL A 105 7.03 -9.65 3.45
C VAL A 105 5.67 -9.32 4.09
N LEU A 106 5.61 -9.09 5.40
CA LEU A 106 4.38 -8.67 6.09
C LEU A 106 3.93 -7.28 5.63
N LEU A 107 4.86 -6.32 5.46
CA LEU A 107 4.55 -4.97 4.97
C LEU A 107 4.02 -4.95 3.53
N LEU A 108 4.49 -5.89 2.69
CA LEU A 108 4.14 -5.92 1.28
C LEU A 108 2.88 -6.73 0.97
N ARG A 109 2.51 -7.68 1.84
CA ARG A 109 1.45 -8.66 1.57
C ARG A 109 0.49 -8.89 2.74
N GLY A 110 0.56 -8.06 3.77
CA GLY A 110 -0.28 -8.18 4.96
C GLY A 110 -0.08 -9.50 5.72
N ALA A 111 -1.17 -9.93 6.38
CA ALA A 111 -1.13 -11.04 7.31
C ALA A 111 -0.83 -12.39 6.64
N GLN A 112 0.12 -13.17 7.13
CA GLN A 112 0.58 -14.42 6.47
C GLN A 112 0.83 -15.55 7.45
N THR A 113 0.63 -16.78 6.99
CA THR A 113 0.98 -17.98 7.75
C THR A 113 2.51 -18.20 7.78
N PRO A 114 3.06 -18.91 8.79
CA PRO A 114 4.48 -19.26 8.81
C PRO A 114 4.96 -19.98 7.55
N GLY A 115 4.14 -20.88 6.99
CA GLY A 115 4.45 -21.56 5.72
C GLY A 115 4.60 -20.60 4.53
N GLU A 116 3.71 -19.62 4.42
CA GLU A 116 3.80 -18.58 3.38
C GLU A 116 5.01 -17.68 3.58
N LEU A 117 5.28 -17.27 4.82
CA LEU A 117 6.43 -16.43 5.15
C LEU A 117 7.73 -17.13 4.73
N ARG A 118 7.92 -18.39 5.12
CA ARG A 118 9.09 -19.18 4.74
C ARG A 118 9.29 -19.26 3.23
N ALA A 119 8.21 -19.52 2.49
CA ALA A 119 8.27 -19.61 1.03
C ALA A 119 8.60 -18.26 0.38
N ARG A 120 8.05 -17.16 0.90
CA ARG A 120 8.18 -15.81 0.32
C ARG A 120 9.47 -15.11 0.71
N THR A 121 10.08 -15.46 1.85
CA THR A 121 11.41 -14.96 2.24
C THR A 121 12.55 -15.69 1.53
N GLN A 122 12.32 -16.84 0.88
CA GLN A 122 13.37 -17.67 0.27
C GLN A 122 14.33 -16.89 -0.66
N ARG A 123 13.82 -15.91 -1.41
CA ARG A 123 14.62 -15.06 -2.31
C ARG A 123 15.23 -13.83 -1.64
N LEU A 124 14.75 -13.45 -0.45
CA LEU A 124 15.24 -12.31 0.32
C LEU A 124 16.35 -12.75 1.27
N HIS A 125 16.05 -13.78 2.05
CA HIS A 125 16.94 -14.38 3.04
C HIS A 125 16.45 -15.81 3.34
N PRO A 126 17.19 -16.86 2.92
CA PRO A 126 16.82 -18.24 3.21
C PRO A 126 16.77 -18.51 4.71
N ILE A 127 15.60 -18.96 5.20
CA ILE A 127 15.42 -19.33 6.62
C ILE A 127 15.60 -20.84 6.75
N ALA A 128 16.57 -21.24 7.58
CA ALA A 128 17.07 -22.61 7.65
C ALA A 128 15.98 -23.64 8.01
N ASP A 129 15.21 -23.36 9.05
CA ASP A 129 14.19 -24.26 9.57
C ASP A 129 13.00 -23.51 10.21
N ALA A 130 12.05 -24.27 10.77
CA ALA A 130 10.89 -23.71 11.44
C ALA A 130 11.28 -22.97 12.72
N ALA A 131 12.27 -23.47 13.46
CA ALA A 131 12.73 -22.85 14.70
C ALA A 131 13.37 -21.47 14.44
N ALA A 132 14.14 -21.31 13.38
CA ALA A 132 14.70 -20.04 12.95
C ALA A 132 13.60 -19.03 12.54
N LEU A 133 12.54 -19.49 11.88
CA LEU A 133 11.40 -18.64 11.55
C LEU A 133 10.63 -18.21 12.82
N GLU A 134 10.39 -19.14 13.74
CA GLU A 134 9.74 -18.86 15.01
C GLU A 134 10.56 -17.88 15.85
N ALA A 135 11.88 -18.03 15.92
CA ALA A 135 12.76 -17.08 16.60
C ALA A 135 12.69 -15.68 15.97
N ALA A 136 12.65 -15.60 14.63
CA ALA A 136 12.50 -14.32 13.93
C ALA A 136 11.15 -13.65 14.21
N LEU A 137 10.06 -14.42 14.23
CA LEU A 137 8.72 -13.93 14.57
C LEU A 137 8.59 -13.54 16.04
N ALA A 138 9.19 -14.31 16.95
CA ALA A 138 9.25 -14.00 18.37
C ALA A 138 9.98 -12.68 18.61
N GLU A 139 11.14 -12.47 17.97
CA GLU A 139 11.85 -11.19 18.08
C GLU A 139 11.00 -10.02 17.58
N LEU A 140 10.30 -10.17 16.45
CA LEU A 140 9.38 -9.13 15.96
C LEU A 140 8.23 -8.90 16.95
N SER A 141 7.72 -9.95 17.60
CA SER A 141 6.64 -9.87 18.59
C SER A 141 7.08 -9.19 19.88
N ASP A 142 8.25 -9.53 20.41
CA ASP A 142 8.81 -8.97 21.65
C ASP A 142 9.11 -7.48 21.47
N ARG A 143 9.56 -7.12 20.27
CA ARG A 143 9.73 -5.73 19.84
C ARG A 143 8.43 -5.08 19.38
N GLY A 144 7.30 -5.79 19.48
CA GLY A 144 5.94 -5.48 18.97
C GLY A 144 5.93 -4.73 17.65
N LEU A 145 6.64 -5.29 16.69
CA LEU A 145 6.64 -4.96 15.27
C LEU A 145 5.69 -5.89 14.50
N ALA A 146 5.37 -7.06 15.06
CA ALA A 146 4.42 -8.02 14.53
C ALA A 146 3.66 -8.70 15.66
N GLU A 147 2.55 -9.35 15.34
CA GLU A 147 1.81 -10.20 16.28
C GLU A 147 1.18 -11.38 15.55
N GLN A 148 0.90 -12.43 16.34
CA GLN A 148 0.13 -13.58 15.89
C GLN A 148 -1.36 -13.30 16.06
N LEU A 149 -2.11 -13.47 14.98
CA LEU A 149 -3.56 -13.36 14.96
C LEU A 149 -4.22 -14.65 15.47
N PRO A 150 -5.43 -14.55 16.06
CA PRO A 150 -6.27 -15.70 16.33
C PRO A 150 -6.49 -16.54 15.07
N ARG A 151 -6.50 -17.86 15.22
CA ARG A 151 -6.77 -18.78 14.11
C ARG A 151 -8.20 -18.58 13.61
N ARG A 152 -8.37 -18.51 12.29
CA ARG A 152 -9.69 -18.53 11.67
C ARG A 152 -10.28 -19.94 11.73
N PRO A 153 -11.61 -20.08 11.85
CA PRO A 153 -12.26 -21.39 11.75
C PRO A 153 -11.83 -22.12 10.47
N GLY A 154 -11.36 -23.36 10.59
CA GLY A 154 -10.90 -24.17 9.45
C GLY A 154 -9.43 -23.99 9.05
N GLU A 155 -8.71 -22.98 9.54
CA GLU A 155 -7.28 -22.81 9.24
C GLU A 155 -6.39 -23.60 10.21
N LYS A 156 -5.41 -24.33 9.66
CA LYS A 156 -4.46 -25.16 10.43
C LYS A 156 -3.35 -24.36 11.13
N GLN A 157 -3.04 -23.16 10.66
CA GLN A 157 -1.96 -22.32 11.17
C GLN A 157 -2.49 -20.92 11.46
N ALA A 158 -1.97 -20.28 12.51
CA ALA A 158 -2.24 -18.87 12.77
C ALA A 158 -1.48 -17.98 11.78
N ARG A 159 -2.01 -16.78 11.52
CA ARG A 159 -1.38 -15.78 10.66
C ARG A 159 -0.68 -14.73 11.50
N TRP A 160 0.37 -14.14 10.97
CA TRP A 160 1.12 -13.06 11.58
C TRP A 160 0.87 -11.77 10.79
N ARG A 161 0.71 -10.64 11.47
CA ARG A 161 0.63 -9.31 10.85
C ARG A 161 1.66 -8.36 11.44
N HIS A 162 2.04 -7.31 10.72
CA HIS A 162 2.85 -6.23 11.29
C HIS A 162 1.99 -5.30 12.15
N LEU A 163 2.66 -4.51 13.01
CA LEU A 163 2.04 -3.53 13.91
C LEU A 163 2.44 -2.07 13.60
N LEU A 164 3.11 -1.85 12.47
CA LEU A 164 3.61 -0.52 12.10
C LEU A 164 2.56 0.41 11.46
N GLY A 165 1.41 -0.12 11.06
CA GLY A 165 0.31 0.64 10.46
C GLY A 165 -0.74 1.05 11.48
N ALA A 166 -1.80 1.72 11.03
CA ALA A 166 -2.98 1.91 11.86
C ALA A 166 -3.59 0.53 12.15
N SER A 167 -3.82 0.22 13.43
CA SER A 167 -4.53 -1.00 13.80
C SER A 167 -5.99 -0.83 13.39
N GLU A 168 -6.45 -1.58 12.40
CA GLU A 168 -7.89 -1.80 12.20
C GLU A 168 -8.39 -2.58 13.44
N PRO A 169 -9.22 -1.97 14.30
CA PRO A 169 -9.78 -2.67 15.44
C PRO A 169 -10.72 -3.78 14.94
N GLY A 170 -10.26 -5.03 15.01
CA GLY A 170 -11.11 -6.22 15.06
C GLY A 170 -12.21 -6.30 14.01
N ALA A 171 -11.89 -6.29 12.72
CA ALA A 171 -12.81 -6.81 11.72
C ALA A 171 -12.85 -8.35 11.86
N ALA A 172 -13.78 -8.84 12.69
CA ALA A 172 -14.20 -10.24 12.64
C ALA A 172 -14.65 -10.53 11.20
N PRO A 173 -14.12 -11.57 10.54
CA PRO A 173 -14.59 -11.93 9.21
C PRO A 173 -16.02 -12.47 9.35
N THR A 174 -17.00 -11.71 8.87
CA THR A 174 -18.32 -12.26 8.53
C THR A 174 -18.11 -13.34 7.45
N PRO A 175 -18.60 -14.57 7.64
CA PRO A 175 -18.52 -15.58 6.60
C PRO A 175 -19.38 -15.12 5.42
N SER A 176 -18.75 -14.80 4.29
CA SER A 176 -19.45 -14.78 3.01
C SER A 176 -19.65 -16.24 2.62
N ASP A 177 -20.87 -16.74 2.84
CA ASP A 177 -21.29 -18.04 2.34
C ASP A 177 -21.08 -18.12 0.82
N GLY A 178 -20.62 -19.29 0.39
CA GLY A 178 -20.29 -19.56 -0.99
C GLY A 178 -21.54 -19.64 -1.86
N VAL A 179 -21.48 -19.02 -3.03
CA VAL A 179 -22.27 -19.46 -4.18
C VAL A 179 -21.33 -20.18 -5.13
N ALA A 180 -21.64 -21.46 -5.26
CA ALA A 180 -20.97 -22.42 -6.09
C ALA A 180 -20.98 -22.02 -7.57
N ARG A 181 -19.89 -22.38 -8.25
CA ARG A 181 -19.79 -22.45 -9.71
C ARG A 181 -20.86 -23.40 -10.25
N THR A 182 -21.54 -23.02 -11.31
CA THR A 182 -22.17 -23.97 -12.24
C THR A 182 -21.83 -23.55 -13.67
N GLY A 183 -21.39 -24.54 -14.45
CA GLY A 183 -20.68 -24.39 -15.73
C GLY A 183 -21.53 -24.01 -16.94
N PRO A 184 -20.94 -24.08 -18.15
CA PRO A 184 -21.38 -23.36 -19.35
C PRO A 184 -22.17 -24.22 -20.37
N SER A 185 -22.65 -23.55 -21.44
CA SER A 185 -23.02 -24.01 -22.81
C SER A 185 -24.53 -23.96 -23.16
N PRO A 186 -24.99 -23.94 -24.44
CA PRO A 186 -24.30 -23.83 -25.75
C PRO A 186 -24.87 -22.78 -26.74
N LEU A 187 -24.11 -22.58 -27.83
CA LEU A 187 -24.45 -21.93 -29.12
C LEU A 187 -25.61 -22.62 -29.88
N PRO A 188 -26.23 -21.94 -30.87
CA PRO A 188 -26.76 -22.59 -32.07
C PRO A 188 -25.94 -22.27 -33.33
N ARG A 189 -25.81 -23.27 -34.20
CA ARG A 189 -25.18 -23.23 -35.53
C ARG A 189 -26.14 -22.70 -36.61
N GLY A 190 -25.60 -21.87 -37.49
CA GLY A 190 -25.49 -22.17 -38.92
C GLY A 190 -26.62 -21.70 -39.88
N ARG A 191 -26.24 -20.89 -40.87
CA ARG A 191 -26.46 -21.22 -42.30
C ARG A 191 -25.57 -20.39 -43.24
N ASP A 192 -25.05 -21.09 -44.23
CA ASP A 192 -24.21 -20.61 -45.34
C ASP A 192 -24.96 -19.73 -46.36
N GLY A 193 -24.19 -18.90 -47.08
CA GLY A 193 -24.37 -18.73 -48.53
C GLY A 193 -24.47 -17.29 -49.08
N GLY A 194 -23.38 -16.80 -49.67
CA GLY A 194 -23.35 -16.32 -51.07
C GLY A 194 -23.66 -14.84 -51.40
N ASP A 195 -22.66 -14.24 -52.06
CA ASP A 195 -22.69 -13.16 -53.07
C ASP A 195 -22.90 -11.67 -52.69
N GLU A 196 -21.80 -10.92 -52.84
CA GLU A 196 -21.74 -9.52 -53.33
C GLU A 196 -22.22 -9.44 -54.80
N PRO A 197 -22.57 -8.27 -55.41
CA PRO A 197 -21.95 -6.95 -55.16
C PRO A 197 -22.88 -5.70 -55.26
N GLY A 198 -22.33 -4.54 -54.91
CA GLY A 198 -22.47 -3.34 -55.75
C GLY A 198 -23.24 -2.12 -55.21
N ASN A 199 -22.43 -1.09 -54.87
CA ASN A 199 -22.60 0.33 -55.19
C ASN A 199 -23.53 1.24 -54.35
N GLY A 200 -22.92 2.25 -53.74
CA GLY A 200 -23.25 3.64 -54.09
C GLY A 200 -24.03 4.50 -53.08
N ALA A 201 -23.34 5.55 -52.62
CA ALA A 201 -23.86 6.86 -52.17
C ALA A 201 -24.46 7.00 -50.75
N GLY A 202 -23.81 7.86 -49.94
CA GLY A 202 -24.40 8.47 -48.74
C GLY A 202 -25.53 9.45 -49.06
N PRO A 203 -26.20 10.05 -48.05
CA PRO A 203 -25.54 11.07 -47.22
C PRO A 203 -25.98 11.15 -45.73
N SER A 204 -25.13 11.85 -44.94
CA SER A 204 -25.40 12.73 -43.79
C SER A 204 -26.42 12.39 -42.70
N GLU A 205 -25.98 12.35 -41.42
CA GLU A 205 -26.59 12.99 -40.21
C GLU A 205 -25.79 12.60 -38.92
N PRO A 206 -26.05 13.15 -37.72
CA PRO A 206 -25.46 14.37 -37.15
C PRO A 206 -24.62 14.11 -35.87
N ALA A 207 -23.89 15.13 -35.41
CA ALA A 207 -23.15 15.14 -34.15
C ALA A 207 -24.05 15.42 -32.93
N THR A 208 -23.86 14.67 -31.83
CA THR A 208 -24.27 14.99 -30.43
C THR A 208 -23.28 14.31 -29.44
N PRO A 209 -23.29 14.59 -28.11
CA PRO A 209 -22.48 15.64 -27.50
C PRO A 209 -21.51 15.15 -26.39
N SER A 210 -20.66 16.10 -26.00
CA SER A 210 -19.68 16.14 -24.90
C SER A 210 -20.06 15.46 -23.57
N THR A 211 -19.19 14.58 -23.07
CA THR A 211 -19.16 14.02 -21.70
C THR A 211 -18.31 14.89 -20.75
N ALA A 212 -18.64 16.17 -20.62
CA ALA A 212 -17.93 17.09 -19.71
C ALA A 212 -18.58 17.24 -18.32
N SER A 213 -19.60 16.45 -17.95
CA SER A 213 -20.44 16.73 -16.77
C SER A 213 -20.09 15.93 -15.49
N GLU A 214 -19.31 14.86 -15.55
CA GLU A 214 -19.10 13.97 -14.38
C GLU A 214 -17.99 14.45 -13.43
N GLY A 215 -16.97 15.14 -13.96
CA GLY A 215 -15.87 15.68 -13.17
C GLY A 215 -16.29 16.85 -12.28
N ASP A 216 -17.08 17.78 -12.82
CA ASP A 216 -17.54 18.97 -12.09
C ASP A 216 -18.53 18.62 -10.96
N ALA A 217 -19.36 17.59 -11.16
CA ALA A 217 -20.26 17.09 -10.12
C ALA A 217 -19.49 16.53 -8.92
N SER A 218 -18.45 15.74 -9.16
CA SER A 218 -17.61 15.13 -8.12
C SER A 218 -16.82 16.18 -7.33
N VAL A 219 -16.28 17.20 -8.00
CA VAL A 219 -15.57 18.32 -7.35
C VAL A 219 -16.53 19.17 -6.50
N THR A 220 -17.76 19.38 -6.99
CA THR A 220 -18.79 20.14 -6.26
C THR A 220 -19.24 19.40 -5.00
N GLU A 221 -19.40 18.07 -5.09
CA GLU A 221 -19.75 17.21 -3.95
C GLU A 221 -18.63 17.19 -2.90
N LEU A 222 -17.37 17.04 -3.33
CA LEU A 222 -16.22 17.09 -2.43
C LEU A 222 -16.10 18.44 -1.73
N ALA A 223 -16.30 19.55 -2.45
CA ALA A 223 -16.28 20.89 -1.87
C ALA A 223 -17.42 21.12 -0.86
N ALA A 224 -18.60 20.53 -1.10
CA ALA A 224 -19.72 20.56 -0.16
C ALA A 224 -19.41 19.76 1.12
N ALA A 225 -18.80 18.58 0.97
CA ALA A 225 -18.38 17.75 2.10
C ALA A 225 -17.32 18.44 2.96
N VAL A 226 -16.32 19.10 2.36
CA VAL A 226 -15.31 19.88 3.08
C VAL A 226 -15.96 21.03 3.85
N ARG A 227 -16.86 21.81 3.24
CA ARG A 227 -17.57 22.89 3.94
C ARG A 227 -18.40 22.38 5.11
N ALA A 228 -19.05 21.23 4.97
CA ALA A 228 -19.81 20.61 6.05
C ALA A 228 -18.90 20.17 7.21
N LEU A 229 -17.76 19.57 6.90
CA LEU A 229 -16.79 19.13 7.90
C LEU A 229 -16.16 20.32 8.64
N THR A 230 -15.76 21.38 7.92
CA THR A 230 -15.22 22.60 8.53
C THR A 230 -16.23 23.24 9.50
N ARG A 231 -17.52 23.30 9.15
CA ARG A 231 -18.56 23.81 10.07
C ARG A 231 -18.69 22.97 11.34
N ARG A 232 -18.56 21.64 11.21
CA ARG A 232 -18.68 20.71 12.33
C ARG A 232 -17.46 20.78 13.26
N VAL A 233 -16.27 20.93 12.69
CA VAL A 233 -15.04 21.20 13.45
C VAL A 233 -15.16 22.53 14.20
N ALA A 234 -15.55 23.62 13.53
CA ALA A 234 -15.73 24.92 14.18
C ALA A 234 -16.81 24.90 15.29
N ALA A 235 -17.84 24.06 15.15
CA ALA A 235 -18.85 23.88 16.21
C ALA A 235 -18.28 23.15 17.42
N LEU A 236 -17.50 22.09 17.21
CA LEU A 236 -16.82 21.33 18.27
C LEU A 236 -15.74 22.16 18.96
N GLU A 237 -14.98 22.96 18.21
CA GLU A 237 -13.97 23.86 18.77
C GLU A 237 -14.59 24.90 19.72
N ARG A 238 -15.75 25.46 19.34
CA ARG A 238 -16.53 26.36 20.22
C ARG A 238 -17.03 25.66 21.48
N GLU A 239 -17.50 24.42 21.37
CA GLU A 239 -17.98 23.63 22.52
C GLU A 239 -16.85 23.25 23.47
N LEU A 240 -15.65 22.98 22.94
CA LEU A 240 -14.45 22.61 23.69
C LEU A 240 -13.62 23.81 24.18
N GLY A 241 -14.04 25.04 23.87
CA GLY A 241 -13.30 26.26 24.25
C GLY A 241 -11.93 26.40 23.58
N ILE A 242 -11.74 25.78 22.41
CA ILE A 242 -10.50 25.85 21.64
C ILE A 242 -10.52 27.16 20.82
N PRO A 243 -9.55 28.07 21.00
CA PRO A 243 -9.49 29.32 20.26
C PRO A 243 -9.24 29.07 18.77
N ASP A 244 -9.91 29.84 17.91
CA ASP A 244 -9.77 29.75 16.45
C ASP A 244 -8.33 30.11 16.04
N PRO A 245 -7.62 29.25 15.30
CA PRO A 245 -6.24 29.51 14.89
C PRO A 245 -6.07 30.75 14.00
N SER A 246 -7.15 31.29 13.42
CA SER A 246 -7.12 32.53 12.65
C SER A 246 -7.14 33.81 13.50
N SER A 247 -7.39 33.71 14.81
CA SER A 247 -7.47 34.88 15.70
C SER A 247 -6.12 35.37 16.25
N SER A 248 -5.02 34.65 15.99
CA SER A 248 -3.70 34.93 16.59
C SER A 248 -2.74 35.74 15.70
N SER A 249 -3.21 36.46 14.68
CA SER A 249 -2.34 37.19 13.73
C SER A 249 -2.43 38.72 13.75
N ASP A 250 -3.02 39.34 14.76
CA ASP A 250 -2.98 40.80 14.94
C ASP A 250 -2.59 41.16 16.38
N ASP A 251 -1.31 41.09 16.72
CA ASP A 251 -0.67 41.98 17.70
C ASP A 251 0.84 41.71 17.76
N LEU A 252 1.58 42.37 16.88
CA LEU A 252 3.02 42.66 17.03
C LEU A 252 3.30 43.89 16.16
N ALA A 253 2.96 45.06 16.70
CA ALA A 253 3.48 46.36 16.30
C ALA A 253 4.44 46.87 17.38
#